data_AF-A0A8S0U567-F1
#
_entry.id   AF-A0A8S0U567-F1
#
_cell.length_a   1.000
_cell.length_b   1.000
_cell.length_c   1.000
_cell.angle_alpha   90.00
_cell.angle_beta   90.00
_cell.angle_gamma   90.00
#
_symmetry.space_group_name_H-M   'P 1'
#
loop_
_entity.id
_entity.type
_entity.pdbx_description
1 polymer ?
#
loop_
_entity_poly.entity_id
_entity_poly.type
_entity_poly.pdbx_seq_one_letter_code
_entity_poly.pdbx_strand_id
1 'polypeptide(L)'
;MGSCYVVFTCLVILFGTNSALAQNTIQDYLAVHNAARARVGVGPMRWDNKWATYARNYANKIKGQCLFQHSNGPYGENLALGTTMTGRQAVNLWVLVFLP
;
A
#
# COMPACT_ATOMS: atom_id res chain seq x y z
N MET A 1 -54.60 17.54 4.76
CA MET A 1 -54.14 18.94 4.68
C MET A 1 -52.80 19.03 5.40
N GLY A 2 -51.72 19.34 4.67
CA GLY A 2 -50.38 19.50 5.25
C GLY A 2 -49.24 18.99 4.36
N SER A 3 -49.10 19.55 3.15
CA SER A 3 -47.86 19.46 2.36
C SER A 3 -47.03 20.72 2.61
N CYS A 4 -45.73 20.61 2.87
CA CYS A 4 -44.70 21.52 2.31
C CYS A 4 -43.29 21.14 2.79
N TYR A 5 -42.51 20.55 1.88
CA TYR A 5 -41.08 20.78 1.66
C TYR A 5 -40.26 21.40 2.80
N VAL A 6 -39.53 20.57 3.55
CA VAL A 6 -38.15 20.93 3.93
C VAL A 6 -37.24 19.87 3.34
N VAL A 7 -36.65 20.28 2.23
CA VAL A 7 -35.57 19.67 1.46
C VAL A 7 -34.53 19.01 2.37
N PHE A 8 -34.43 17.68 2.32
CA PHE A 8 -33.18 16.98 2.64
C PHE A 8 -32.78 16.09 1.46
N THR A 9 -32.73 16.72 0.28
CA THR A 9 -31.90 16.22 -0.81
C THR A 9 -30.43 16.42 -0.44
N CYS A 10 -29.59 15.50 -0.94
CA CYS A 10 -28.11 15.54 -0.91
C CYS A 10 -27.44 15.14 0.41
N LEU A 11 -27.22 13.84 0.58
CA LEU A 11 -25.86 13.27 0.49
C LEU A 11 -25.98 11.75 0.59
N VAL A 12 -26.35 11.12 -0.52
CA VAL A 12 -25.78 9.80 -0.80
C VAL A 12 -24.29 10.10 -1.00
N ILE A 13 -23.49 9.98 0.06
CA ILE A 13 -22.05 9.98 -0.09
C ILE A 13 -21.77 8.73 -0.89
N LEU A 14 -21.63 8.95 -2.19
CA LEU A 14 -20.98 8.04 -3.10
C LEU A 14 -19.57 7.85 -2.51
N PHE A 15 -19.36 6.87 -1.62
CA PHE A 15 -18.02 6.35 -1.33
C PHE A 15 -17.55 5.51 -2.52
N GLY A 16 -17.67 6.09 -3.71
CA GLY A 16 -16.98 5.66 -4.91
C GLY A 16 -15.79 6.58 -5.07
N THR A 17 -14.61 5.97 -5.20
CA THR A 17 -13.34 6.52 -5.71
C THR A 17 -12.25 6.86 -4.67
N ASN A 18 -11.12 6.16 -4.84
CA ASN A 18 -9.74 6.42 -4.35
C ASN A 18 -9.17 5.56 -3.20
N SER A 19 -9.61 4.31 -3.03
CA SER A 19 -8.93 3.32 -2.15
C SER A 19 -7.47 3.05 -2.53
N ALA A 20 -7.06 3.31 -3.78
CA ALA A 20 -5.69 3.14 -4.23
C ALA A 20 -4.76 4.28 -3.80
N LEU A 21 -5.20 5.54 -3.84
CA LEU A 21 -4.32 6.67 -3.45
C LEU A 21 -4.14 6.73 -1.93
N ALA A 22 -5.22 6.46 -1.18
CA ALA A 22 -5.24 6.51 0.28
C ALA A 22 -4.44 5.37 0.97
N GLN A 23 -4.04 4.33 0.23
CA GLN A 23 -3.28 3.18 0.75
C GLN A 23 -1.87 3.05 0.14
N ASN A 24 -1.43 4.07 -0.60
CA ASN A 24 -0.13 4.15 -1.25
C ASN A 24 0.72 5.31 -0.70
N THR A 25 0.36 5.88 0.44
CA THR A 25 1.18 6.90 1.11
C THR A 25 2.38 6.26 1.79
N ILE A 26 3.45 7.03 2.05
CA ILE A 26 4.62 6.58 2.82
C ILE A 26 4.20 5.94 4.15
N GLN A 27 3.22 6.56 4.83
CA GLN A 27 2.75 6.09 6.12
C GLN A 27 2.04 4.73 6.02
N ASP A 28 1.39 4.42 4.89
CA ASP A 28 0.76 3.11 4.69
C ASP A 28 1.78 1.97 4.63
N TYR A 29 2.91 2.20 3.97
CA TYR A 29 4.01 1.24 3.94
C TYR A 29 4.66 1.09 5.31
N LEU A 30 4.97 2.21 5.98
CA LEU A 30 5.66 2.18 7.28
C LEU A 30 4.79 1.61 8.40
N ALA A 31 3.50 1.94 8.45
CA ALA A 31 2.61 1.54 9.54
C ALA A 31 2.50 0.01 9.64
N VAL A 32 2.30 -0.68 8.52
CA VAL A 32 2.18 -2.14 8.52
C VAL A 32 3.50 -2.80 8.87
N HIS A 33 4.61 -2.36 8.28
CA HIS A 33 5.93 -2.88 8.62
C HIS A 33 6.26 -2.69 10.10
N ASN A 34 6.02 -1.49 10.64
CA ASN A 34 6.35 -1.17 12.03
C ASN A 34 5.43 -1.92 13.02
N ALA A 35 4.16 -2.15 12.67
CA ALA A 35 3.29 -3.01 13.46
C ALA A 35 3.81 -4.46 13.51
N ALA A 36 4.22 -5.03 12.37
CA ALA A 36 4.80 -6.37 12.34
C ALA A 36 6.13 -6.46 13.10
N ARG A 37 7.01 -5.46 12.94
CA ARG A 37 8.30 -5.37 13.67
C ARG A 37 8.11 -5.26 15.18
N ALA A 38 7.13 -4.49 15.63
CA ALA A 38 6.82 -4.36 17.05
C ALA A 38 6.38 -5.71 17.67
N ARG A 39 5.62 -6.53 16.93
CA ARG A 39 5.18 -7.87 17.42
C ARG A 39 6.34 -8.82 17.72
N VAL A 40 7.47 -8.65 17.04
CA VAL A 40 8.69 -9.48 17.24
C VAL A 40 9.78 -8.74 18.02
N GLY A 41 9.46 -7.59 18.63
CA GLY A 41 10.37 -6.87 19.52
C GLY A 41 11.54 -6.16 18.84
N VAL A 42 11.47 -5.88 17.53
CA VAL A 42 12.53 -5.13 16.82
C VAL A 42 12.11 -3.69 16.56
N GLY A 43 13.09 -2.76 16.58
CA GLY A 43 12.83 -1.32 16.45
C GLY A 43 12.18 -0.93 15.11
N PRO A 44 11.48 0.22 15.03
CA PRO A 44 10.77 0.63 13.83
C PRO A 44 11.71 1.01 12.68
N MET A 45 11.26 0.83 11.44
CA MET A 45 11.88 1.38 10.24
C MET A 45 11.44 2.81 9.96
N ARG A 46 12.30 3.55 9.27
CA ARG A 46 12.06 4.90 8.75
C ARG A 46 12.13 4.88 7.23
N TRP A 47 11.41 5.77 6.59
CA TRP A 47 11.43 5.91 5.14
C TRP A 47 12.73 6.55 4.66
N ASP A 48 13.29 6.02 3.57
CA ASP A 48 14.41 6.61 2.85
C ASP A 48 14.01 6.85 1.39
N ASN A 49 14.07 8.11 0.95
CA ASN A 49 13.69 8.52 -0.40
C ASN A 49 14.60 7.93 -1.50
N LYS A 50 15.87 7.63 -1.18
CA LYS A 50 16.79 6.97 -2.10
C LYS A 50 16.33 5.55 -2.40
N TRP A 51 15.96 4.80 -1.36
CA TRP A 51 15.49 3.41 -1.51
C TRP A 51 14.12 3.36 -2.17
N ALA A 52 13.22 4.28 -1.82
CA ALA A 52 11.94 4.41 -2.47
C ALA A 52 12.06 4.70 -3.98
N THR A 53 12.98 5.58 -4.35
CA THR A 53 13.25 5.89 -5.76
C THR A 53 13.82 4.67 -6.49
N TYR A 54 14.75 3.94 -5.87
CA TYR A 54 15.28 2.70 -6.41
C TYR A 54 14.18 1.66 -6.68
N ALA A 55 13.37 1.35 -5.66
CA ALA A 55 12.27 0.39 -5.76
C ALA A 55 11.24 0.79 -6.81
N ARG A 56 10.85 2.08 -6.88
CA ARG A 56 9.93 2.60 -7.90
C ARG A 56 10.49 2.43 -9.32
N ASN A 57 11.77 2.74 -9.52
CA ASN A 57 12.41 2.59 -10.82
C ASN A 57 12.46 1.12 -11.25
N TYR A 58 12.76 0.22 -10.32
CA TYR A 58 12.76 -1.21 -10.59
C TYR A 58 11.37 -1.75 -10.92
N ALA A 59 10.35 -1.42 -10.11
CA ALA A 59 8.96 -1.79 -10.38
C ALA A 59 8.49 -1.28 -11.76
N ASN A 60 8.87 -0.05 -12.13
CA ASN A 60 8.59 0.50 -13.46
C ASN A 60 9.33 -0.19 -14.60
N LYS A 61 10.50 -0.80 -14.34
CA LYS A 61 11.25 -1.57 -15.33
C LYS A 61 10.59 -2.92 -15.62
N ILE A 62 10.10 -3.60 -14.57
CA ILE A 62 9.57 -4.96 -14.69
C ILE A 62 8.06 -5.00 -14.99
N LYS A 63 7.32 -3.90 -14.76
CA LYS A 63 5.90 -3.83 -15.12
C LYS A 63 5.72 -4.10 -16.63
N GLY A 64 4.83 -5.01 -16.98
CA GLY A 64 4.53 -5.38 -18.37
C GLY A 64 5.53 -6.34 -19.03
N GLN A 65 6.65 -6.68 -18.38
CA GLN A 65 7.60 -7.67 -18.93
C GLN A 65 7.25 -9.11 -18.52
N CYS A 66 6.21 -9.32 -17.69
CA CYS A 66 5.90 -10.61 -17.02
C CYS A 66 7.10 -11.20 -16.26
N LEU A 67 8.07 -10.38 -15.87
CA LEU A 67 9.26 -10.78 -15.12
C LEU A 67 9.04 -10.52 -13.64
N PHE A 68 8.88 -11.59 -12.87
CA PHE A 68 8.86 -11.57 -11.41
C PHE A 68 10.20 -12.07 -10.86
N GLN A 69 11.26 -11.33 -11.18
CA GLN A 69 12.64 -11.65 -10.77
C GLN A 69 13.18 -10.56 -9.85
N HIS A 70 14.16 -10.91 -9.02
CA HIS A 70 14.87 -9.94 -8.20
C HIS A 70 15.78 -9.03 -9.01
N SER A 71 16.01 -7.81 -8.50
CA SER A 71 16.90 -6.83 -9.12
C SER A 71 18.37 -7.23 -9.08
N ASN A 72 18.75 -8.14 -8.17
CA ASN A 72 20.14 -8.43 -7.78
C ASN A 72 20.91 -7.16 -7.41
N GLY A 73 20.21 -6.17 -6.87
CA GLY A 73 20.75 -4.91 -6.40
C GLY A 73 21.48 -5.02 -5.05
N PRO A 74 22.00 -3.89 -4.55
CA PRO A 74 22.76 -3.86 -3.31
C PRO A 74 21.88 -3.85 -2.04
N TYR A 75 20.56 -3.88 -2.17
CA TYR A 75 19.60 -3.75 -1.07
C TYR A 75 18.79 -5.03 -0.90
N GLY A 76 18.33 -5.31 0.33
CA GLY A 76 17.30 -6.32 0.56
C GLY A 76 16.01 -5.94 -0.17
N GLU A 77 15.33 -6.92 -0.76
CA GLU A 77 14.21 -6.69 -1.67
C GLU A 77 13.09 -7.70 -1.44
N ASN A 78 11.86 -7.21 -1.34
CA ASN A 78 10.64 -8.00 -1.48
C ASN A 78 9.87 -7.54 -2.71
N LEU A 79 9.27 -8.49 -3.43
CA LEU A 79 8.44 -8.23 -4.60
C LEU A 79 7.01 -8.70 -4.34
N ALA A 80 6.04 -8.01 -4.93
CA ALA A 80 4.64 -8.42 -4.94
C ALA A 80 4.04 -8.13 -6.33
N LEU A 81 3.19 -9.02 -6.81
CA LEU A 81 2.52 -8.91 -8.10
C LEU A 81 1.01 -9.08 -7.89
N GLY A 82 0.23 -8.24 -8.58
CA GLY A 82 -1.23 -8.31 -8.60
C GLY A 82 -1.79 -7.32 -9.61
N THR A 83 -3.04 -7.51 -10.00
CA THR A 83 -3.73 -6.64 -10.98
C THR A 83 -4.08 -5.28 -10.41
N THR A 84 -4.53 -5.24 -9.16
CA THR A 84 -4.83 -4.03 -8.39
C THR A 84 -4.35 -4.22 -6.97
N MET A 85 -3.12 -3.79 -6.69
CA MET A 85 -2.48 -3.96 -5.38
C MET A 85 -2.01 -2.62 -4.84
N THR A 86 -2.42 -2.31 -3.61
CA THR A 86 -1.89 -1.16 -2.86
C THR A 86 -0.62 -1.54 -2.13
N GLY A 87 0.20 -0.54 -1.79
CA GLY A 87 1.39 -0.72 -0.98
C GLY A 87 1.12 -1.43 0.32
N ARG A 88 0.05 -1.02 1.02
CA ARG A 88 -0.42 -1.67 2.24
C ARG A 88 -0.72 -3.16 2.03
N GLN A 89 -1.40 -3.51 0.94
CA GLN A 89 -1.72 -4.91 0.61
C GLN A 89 -0.45 -5.72 0.33
N ALA A 90 0.52 -5.15 -0.40
CA ALA A 90 1.80 -5.81 -0.66
C ALA A 90 2.58 -6.10 0.63
N VAL A 91 2.64 -5.13 1.55
CA VAL A 91 3.30 -5.34 2.84
C VAL A 91 2.56 -6.37 3.69
N ASN A 92 1.23 -6.30 3.74
CA ASN A 92 0.40 -7.31 4.42
C ASN A 92 0.66 -8.71 3.88
N LEU A 93 0.78 -8.89 2.57
CA LEU A 93 1.12 -10.18 1.96
C LEU A 93 2.45 -10.72 2.50
N TRP A 94 3.49 -9.89 2.57
CA TRP A 94 4.79 -10.34 3.08
C TRP A 94 4.72 -10.71 4.56
N VAL A 95 4.11 -9.88 5.41
CA VAL A 95 4.07 -10.15 6.86
C VAL A 95 3.15 -11.32 7.23
N LEU A 96 2.10 -11.59 6.44
CA LEU A 96 1.18 -12.72 6.66
C LEU A 96 1.85 -14.07 6.40
N VAL A 97 2.86 -14.13 5.53
CA VAL A 97 3.60 -15.38 5.26
C VAL A 97 4.59 -15.72 6.38
N PHE A 98 4.88 -14.78 7.29
CA PHE A 98 5.89 -14.94 8.34
C PHE A 98 5.37 -14.85 9.78
N LEU A 99 4.04 -14.76 9.98
CA LEU A 99 3.43 -14.76 11.31
C LEU A 99 2.43 -15.93 11.40
N PRO A 100 2.61 -16.87 12.34
CA PRO A 100 1.67 -17.97 12.57
C PRO A 100 0.31 -17.47 13.08
#